data_AF-A0AAP6MYA9-F1
#
_entry.id   AF-A0AAP6MYA9-F1
#
_cell.length_a   1.000
_cell.length_b   1.000
_cell.length_c   1.000
_cell.angle_alpha   90.00
_cell.angle_beta   90.00
_cell.angle_gamma   90.00
#
_symmetry.space_group_name_H-M   'P 1'
#
loop_
_entity.id
_entity.type
_entity.pdbx_description
1 polymer ?
#
loop_
_entity_poly.entity_id
_entity_poly.type
_entity_poly.pdbx_seq_one_letter_code
_entity_poly.pdbx_strand_id
1 'polypeptide(L)'
;VIVYKSTARSGSFTKNNCASGGTASSLTYSQAEGVLTSTLSQADADASGLTKFNTDGQAYANTNGTCTFSSIARSGSFIKNNCASGGTGSSVSYSQGAGASTSTVSQADADSKGLTLFNTNGQANANANGTCTFSSIARSGSFTKSNCASGGAGSSVTYSQAAGVSISTVSQADADSLGLTKFNTDGQAYANTNGTCTFSSIARSGSFTKNNCASGGAGSNVSYSQAVGASISTVSQADADALGLTKFNTDGQAYANANGTCTFYSTARSGSFTKNNCASGGTGSSVSYSQAAGASTSTVSQADADSSGLTKFNTDGQANANTNGTCTFSSIARSGSFAKNNCASGGTGSSVSYNQAAGASISTVSQTDADALGLTKFNTDGQAYANTNGTCTFYSIARSGSFTRNNCAAGSVASSVTYSQAAGASVSTVSQADADALGLTKFNTDGQAYANTNGTCTQTPVYSYYYTAPESNSMTIYVSCSIASHPAVTFNFTVNYTNKGNKAATLKQSIVLPANQLSGSLTFAIVSLAGSEVAVSLDS
;
A
#
# COMPACT_ATOMS: atom_id res chain seq x y z
N VAL A 1 -87.92 145.62 80.78
CA VAL A 1 -87.51 144.77 79.64
C VAL A 1 -87.86 143.34 80.01
N ILE A 2 -88.72 142.67 79.23
CA ILE A 2 -89.06 141.25 79.46
C ILE A 2 -87.90 140.42 78.92
N VAL A 3 -87.41 139.45 79.70
CA VAL A 3 -86.35 138.52 79.30
C VAL A 3 -86.96 137.13 79.20
N TYR A 4 -86.90 136.54 78.02
CA TYR A 4 -87.40 135.21 77.70
C TYR A 4 -86.26 134.18 77.76
N LYS A 5 -86.55 132.95 78.19
CA LYS A 5 -85.57 131.86 78.37
C LYS A 5 -85.81 130.74 77.36
N SER A 6 -84.75 130.18 76.79
CA SER A 6 -84.87 129.04 75.88
C SER A 6 -85.35 127.77 76.59
N THR A 7 -86.25 127.02 75.97
CA THR A 7 -86.76 125.71 76.43
C THR A 7 -85.69 124.60 76.42
N ALA A 8 -85.82 123.63 77.34
CA ALA A 8 -84.95 122.46 77.38
C ALA A 8 -85.17 121.53 76.16
N ARG A 9 -84.09 120.91 75.65
CA ARG A 9 -84.13 120.03 74.48
C ARG A 9 -83.24 118.79 74.65
N SER A 10 -83.67 117.67 74.07
CA SER A 10 -82.88 116.42 73.99
C SER A 10 -83.09 115.75 72.64
N GLY A 11 -82.05 115.13 72.11
CA GLY A 11 -82.06 114.58 70.76
C GLY A 11 -80.83 113.73 70.47
N SER A 12 -80.94 112.87 69.46
CA SER A 12 -79.82 112.06 68.98
C SER A 12 -79.08 112.82 67.90
N PHE A 13 -77.76 112.89 68.05
CA PHE A 13 -76.86 113.51 67.10
C PHE A 13 -75.93 112.43 66.56
N THR A 14 -75.95 112.24 65.25
CA THR A 14 -75.02 111.35 64.56
C THR A 14 -73.73 112.12 64.29
N LYS A 15 -72.58 111.52 64.62
CA LYS A 15 -71.28 112.08 64.27
C LYS A 15 -71.23 112.33 62.76
N ASN A 16 -71.09 113.58 62.33
CA ASN A 16 -71.20 113.94 60.92
C ASN A 16 -69.86 114.29 60.27
N ASN A 17 -68.77 114.23 61.04
CA ASN A 17 -67.40 114.45 60.58
C ASN A 17 -66.59 113.14 60.40
N CYS A 18 -67.27 112.01 60.17
CA CYS A 18 -66.59 110.78 59.76
C CYS A 18 -66.00 110.93 58.35
N ALA A 19 -64.80 110.39 58.14
CA ALA A 19 -64.25 110.27 56.79
C ALA A 19 -65.13 109.34 55.93
N SER A 20 -65.05 109.50 54.61
CA SER A 20 -65.81 108.70 53.63
C SER A 20 -65.68 107.19 53.91
N GLY A 21 -66.79 106.46 53.85
CA GLY A 21 -66.88 105.03 54.16
C GLY A 21 -67.09 104.69 55.65
N GLY A 22 -66.99 105.68 56.55
CA GLY A 22 -67.21 105.47 57.99
C GLY A 22 -68.70 105.49 58.35
N THR A 23 -69.15 104.45 59.05
CA THR A 23 -70.48 104.41 59.67
C THR A 23 -70.40 105.11 61.01
N ALA A 24 -71.11 106.23 61.14
CA ALA A 24 -71.08 107.05 62.34
C ALA A 24 -71.98 106.49 63.45
N SER A 25 -71.48 106.51 64.69
CA SER A 25 -72.32 106.30 65.87
C SER A 25 -73.23 107.51 66.12
N SER A 26 -74.41 107.26 66.68
CA SER A 26 -75.30 108.32 67.17
C SER A 26 -75.26 108.38 68.69
N LEU A 27 -75.13 109.60 69.22
CA LEU A 27 -75.07 109.87 70.65
C LEU A 27 -76.18 110.84 71.06
N THR A 28 -76.75 110.66 72.25
CA THR A 28 -77.80 111.54 72.76
C THR A 28 -77.19 112.74 73.47
N TYR A 29 -77.64 113.95 73.14
CA TYR A 29 -77.26 115.19 73.81
C TYR A 29 -78.49 115.93 74.33
N SER A 30 -78.38 116.53 75.50
CA SER A 30 -79.46 117.23 76.18
C SER A 30 -78.98 118.59 76.71
N GLN A 31 -79.76 119.64 76.41
CA GLN A 31 -79.54 121.02 76.83
C GLN A 31 -80.66 121.46 77.79
N ALA A 32 -80.25 122.03 78.93
CA ALA A 32 -81.17 122.50 79.96
C ALA A 32 -81.88 123.82 79.57
N GLU A 33 -82.98 124.13 80.26
CA GLU A 33 -83.74 125.37 80.08
C GLU A 33 -82.91 126.61 80.50
N GLY A 34 -83.08 127.73 79.81
CA GLY A 34 -82.47 129.01 80.14
C GLY A 34 -80.99 129.16 79.76
N VAL A 35 -80.43 128.22 78.99
CA VAL A 35 -79.06 128.31 78.46
C VAL A 35 -78.85 129.53 77.57
N LEU A 36 -79.89 129.98 76.86
CA LEU A 36 -79.92 131.28 76.18
C LEU A 36 -81.13 132.09 76.60
N THR A 37 -80.97 133.41 76.56
CA THR A 37 -82.02 134.36 76.92
C THR A 37 -82.13 135.45 75.87
N SER A 38 -83.35 135.95 75.63
CA SER A 38 -83.60 137.04 74.67
C SER A 38 -84.50 138.10 75.29
N THR A 39 -84.24 139.36 74.99
CA THR A 39 -85.10 140.50 75.35
C THR A 39 -86.12 140.85 74.27
N LEU A 40 -86.08 140.15 73.13
CA LEU A 40 -86.94 140.38 71.97
C LEU A 40 -88.24 139.57 72.04
N SER A 41 -88.16 138.24 72.21
CA SER A 41 -89.34 137.37 72.36
C SER A 41 -88.99 135.96 72.85
N GLN A 42 -89.99 135.19 73.28
CA GLN A 42 -89.87 133.76 73.59
C GLN A 42 -89.41 132.95 72.37
N ALA A 43 -89.95 133.25 71.18
CA ALA A 43 -89.54 132.61 69.94
C ALA A 43 -88.06 132.88 69.60
N ASP A 44 -87.55 134.06 69.92
CA ASP A 44 -86.15 134.42 69.69
C ASP A 44 -85.18 133.71 70.67
N ALA A 45 -85.56 133.60 71.95
CA ALA A 45 -84.82 132.79 72.93
C ALA A 45 -84.82 131.30 72.56
N ASP A 46 -85.97 130.76 72.13
CA ASP A 46 -86.10 129.36 71.70
C ASP A 46 -85.40 129.05 70.37
N ALA A 47 -85.38 130.01 69.43
CA ALA A 47 -84.64 129.90 68.17
C ALA A 47 -83.13 129.95 68.39
N SER A 48 -82.66 130.86 69.25
CA SER A 48 -81.25 130.93 69.64
C SER A 48 -80.83 129.68 70.42
N GLY A 49 -81.67 129.22 71.36
CA GLY A 49 -81.52 127.94 72.05
C GLY A 49 -81.47 126.74 71.10
N LEU A 50 -82.27 126.75 70.02
CA LEU A 50 -82.28 125.66 69.03
C LEU A 50 -80.97 125.63 68.27
N THR A 51 -80.51 126.80 67.88
CA THR A 51 -79.24 126.99 67.19
C THR A 51 -78.09 126.47 68.04
N LYS A 52 -78.06 126.81 69.34
CA LYS A 52 -77.02 126.31 70.26
C LYS A 52 -77.15 124.83 70.56
N PHE A 53 -78.35 124.30 70.78
CA PHE A 53 -78.60 122.86 70.98
C PHE A 53 -78.13 122.03 69.78
N ASN A 54 -78.45 122.47 68.56
CA ASN A 54 -78.01 121.80 67.34
C ASN A 54 -76.49 121.88 67.17
N THR A 55 -75.87 123.03 67.51
CA THR A 55 -74.42 123.21 67.42
C THR A 55 -73.67 122.37 68.45
N ASP A 56 -74.04 122.45 69.72
CA ASP A 56 -73.39 121.74 70.81
C ASP A 56 -73.65 120.24 70.75
N GLY A 57 -74.88 119.82 70.40
CA GLY A 57 -75.23 118.42 70.23
C GLY A 57 -74.44 117.79 69.07
N GLN A 58 -74.29 118.51 67.97
CA GLN A 58 -73.45 118.06 66.87
C GLN A 58 -71.96 118.04 67.25
N ALA A 59 -71.46 119.02 68.01
CA ALA A 59 -70.08 119.04 68.51
C ALA A 59 -69.79 117.89 69.49
N TYR A 60 -70.75 117.57 70.37
CA TYR A 60 -70.68 116.46 71.31
C TYR A 60 -70.62 115.11 70.58
N ALA A 61 -71.50 114.89 69.60
CA ALA A 61 -71.46 113.70 68.75
C ALA A 61 -70.16 113.60 67.94
N ASN A 62 -69.66 114.73 67.42
CA ASN A 62 -68.40 114.77 66.67
C ASN A 62 -67.17 114.45 67.54
N THR A 63 -67.20 114.85 68.81
CA THR A 63 -66.11 114.59 69.77
C THR A 63 -66.15 113.16 70.29
N ASN A 64 -67.31 112.67 70.74
CA ASN A 64 -67.43 111.41 71.49
C ASN A 64 -67.90 110.23 70.63
N GLY A 65 -68.44 110.49 69.44
CA GLY A 65 -68.89 109.43 68.54
C GLY A 65 -67.72 108.68 67.92
N THR A 66 -67.95 107.41 67.60
CA THR A 66 -67.02 106.55 66.86
C THR A 66 -67.44 106.45 65.40
N CYS A 67 -66.45 106.29 64.51
CA CYS A 67 -66.67 105.96 63.11
C CYS A 67 -66.18 104.53 62.90
N THR A 68 -67.04 103.64 62.45
CA THR A 68 -66.67 102.24 62.14
C THR A 68 -66.62 102.06 60.64
N PHE A 69 -65.48 101.63 60.13
CA PHE A 69 -65.22 101.33 58.73
C PHE A 69 -65.20 99.82 58.52
N SER A 70 -65.85 99.34 57.47
CA SER A 70 -65.96 97.91 57.14
C SER A 70 -65.10 97.60 55.92
N SER A 71 -64.37 96.50 55.95
CA SER A 71 -63.54 96.08 54.82
C SER A 71 -64.39 95.78 53.57
N ILE A 72 -63.86 96.05 52.38
CA ILE A 72 -64.49 95.63 51.11
C ILE A 72 -64.46 94.10 50.92
N ALA A 73 -65.33 93.58 50.04
CA ALA A 73 -65.28 92.18 49.64
C ALA A 73 -64.04 91.89 48.78
N ARG A 74 -63.47 90.68 48.89
CA ARG A 74 -62.30 90.23 48.14
C ARG A 74 -62.50 88.80 47.63
N SER A 75 -61.97 88.51 46.44
CA SER A 75 -61.94 87.15 45.88
C SER A 75 -60.64 86.92 45.12
N GLY A 76 -60.20 85.67 45.07
CA GLY A 76 -58.94 85.27 44.44
C GLY A 76 -58.70 83.78 44.57
N SER A 77 -57.57 83.31 44.05
CA SER A 77 -57.15 81.92 44.15
C SER A 77 -55.84 81.81 44.91
N PHE A 78 -55.74 80.75 45.69
CA PHE A 78 -54.60 80.46 46.54
C PHE A 78 -54.07 79.08 46.17
N ILE A 79 -52.75 78.97 45.99
CA ILE A 79 -52.10 77.69 45.73
C ILE A 79 -51.84 77.02 47.06
N LYS A 80 -52.19 75.74 47.19
CA LYS A 80 -51.78 74.93 48.34
C LYS A 80 -50.26 74.94 48.47
N ASN A 81 -49.73 75.48 49.55
CA ASN A 81 -48.29 75.72 49.70
C ASN A 81 -47.64 74.85 50.80
N ASN A 82 -48.42 74.02 51.48
CA ASN A 82 -47.94 73.06 52.48
C ASN A 82 -47.78 71.64 51.90
N CYS A 83 -47.45 71.52 50.61
CA CYS A 83 -47.07 70.24 50.01
C CYS A 83 -45.69 69.80 50.50
N ALA A 84 -45.49 68.48 50.62
CA ALA A 84 -44.15 67.92 50.83
C ALA A 84 -43.24 68.26 49.64
N SER A 85 -41.92 68.20 49.86
CA SER A 85 -40.91 68.50 48.83
C SER A 85 -41.19 67.75 47.51
N GLY A 86 -41.11 68.47 46.38
CA GLY A 86 -41.43 67.95 45.05
C GLY A 86 -42.92 68.01 44.65
N GLY A 87 -43.82 68.29 45.61
CA GLY A 87 -45.25 68.41 45.34
C GLY A 87 -45.65 69.78 44.81
N THR A 88 -46.44 69.79 43.74
CA THR A 88 -47.08 71.01 43.22
C THR A 88 -48.52 71.07 43.73
N GLY A 89 -48.86 72.15 44.45
CA GLY A 89 -50.20 72.35 44.99
C GLY A 89 -51.21 72.80 43.94
N SER A 90 -52.46 72.38 44.10
CA SER A 90 -53.56 72.87 43.27
C SER A 90 -53.98 74.29 43.67
N SER A 91 -54.61 74.98 42.71
CA SER A 91 -55.23 76.28 42.93
C SER A 91 -56.63 76.12 43.50
N VAL A 92 -56.93 76.81 44.59
CA VAL A 92 -58.24 76.81 45.24
C VAL A 92 -58.76 78.23 45.35
N SER A 93 -59.99 78.47 44.88
CA SER A 93 -60.64 79.78 44.97
C SER A 93 -61.16 80.05 46.38
N TYR A 94 -61.05 81.30 46.82
CA TYR A 94 -61.58 81.78 48.11
C TYR A 94 -62.22 83.17 47.95
N SER A 95 -63.35 83.37 48.62
CA SER A 95 -64.09 84.63 48.62
C SER A 95 -64.40 85.06 50.05
N GLN A 96 -64.13 86.33 50.35
CA GLN A 96 -64.44 86.98 51.62
C GLN A 96 -65.47 88.09 51.37
N GLY A 97 -66.59 88.03 52.09
CA GLY A 97 -67.65 89.04 52.01
C GLY A 97 -67.22 90.41 52.58
N ALA A 98 -67.96 91.45 52.22
CA ALA A 98 -67.76 92.79 52.79
C ALA A 98 -68.04 92.78 54.30
N GLY A 99 -67.30 93.58 55.07
CA GLY A 99 -67.40 93.67 56.52
C GLY A 99 -66.73 92.52 57.29
N ALA A 100 -65.94 91.67 56.64
CA ALA A 100 -65.17 90.60 57.31
C ALA A 100 -64.16 91.12 58.35
N SER A 101 -63.78 92.39 58.28
CA SER A 101 -63.04 93.09 59.32
C SER A 101 -63.52 94.53 59.44
N THR A 102 -63.45 95.08 60.65
CA THR A 102 -63.83 96.47 60.93
C THR A 102 -62.68 97.25 61.55
N SER A 103 -62.64 98.57 61.33
CA SER A 103 -61.70 99.49 61.97
C SER A 103 -62.42 100.72 62.50
N THR A 104 -61.92 101.29 63.59
CA THR A 104 -62.35 102.60 64.10
C THR A 104 -61.44 103.75 63.65
N VAL A 105 -60.39 103.46 62.87
CA VAL A 105 -59.35 104.41 62.46
C VAL A 105 -59.66 105.00 61.08
N SER A 106 -59.80 104.16 60.05
CA SER A 106 -60.08 104.58 58.68
C SER A 106 -60.53 103.42 57.80
N GLN A 107 -61.04 103.74 56.61
CA GLN A 107 -61.37 102.77 55.57
C GLN A 107 -60.13 101.97 55.13
N ALA A 108 -58.98 102.63 54.95
CA ALA A 108 -57.73 101.97 54.57
C ALA A 108 -57.25 100.96 55.62
N ASP A 109 -57.41 101.27 56.92
CA ASP A 109 -57.07 100.33 58.00
C ASP A 109 -58.02 99.12 58.01
N ALA A 110 -59.34 99.33 57.82
CA ALA A 110 -60.30 98.22 57.69
C ALA A 110 -59.98 97.34 56.48
N ASP A 111 -59.65 97.92 55.33
CA ASP A 111 -59.30 97.20 54.10
C ASP A 111 -57.96 96.47 54.19
N SER A 112 -57.01 97.00 54.96
CA SER A 112 -55.71 96.37 55.26
C SER A 112 -55.87 95.16 56.19
N LYS A 113 -56.68 95.30 57.24
CA LYS A 113 -57.07 94.19 58.14
C LYS A 113 -57.84 93.12 57.38
N GLY A 114 -58.79 93.51 56.55
CA GLY A 114 -59.54 92.62 55.67
C GLY A 114 -58.63 91.88 54.68
N LEU A 115 -57.66 92.57 54.05
CA LEU A 115 -56.67 91.94 53.17
C LEU A 115 -55.81 90.91 53.93
N THR A 116 -55.35 91.24 55.13
CA THR A 116 -54.57 90.33 55.98
C THR A 116 -55.38 89.07 56.32
N LEU A 117 -56.65 89.25 56.69
CA LEU A 117 -57.55 88.14 56.97
C LEU A 117 -57.86 87.31 55.72
N PHE A 118 -58.07 87.96 54.57
CA PHE A 118 -58.30 87.31 53.28
C PHE A 118 -57.11 86.44 52.86
N ASN A 119 -55.89 86.96 52.96
CA ASN A 119 -54.67 86.21 52.63
C ASN A 119 -54.46 85.02 53.58
N THR A 120 -54.67 85.23 54.88
CA THR A 120 -54.54 84.16 55.89
C THR A 120 -55.57 83.05 55.68
N ASN A 121 -56.85 83.39 55.59
CA ASN A 121 -57.92 82.41 55.45
C ASN A 121 -57.94 81.76 54.06
N GLY A 122 -57.62 82.54 53.02
CA GLY A 122 -57.48 82.02 51.67
C GLY A 122 -56.36 80.99 51.56
N GLN A 123 -55.21 81.26 52.18
CA GLN A 123 -54.11 80.29 52.23
C GLN A 123 -54.45 79.06 53.08
N ALA A 124 -55.11 79.24 54.24
CA ALA A 124 -55.56 78.12 55.07
C ALA A 124 -56.59 77.24 54.32
N ASN A 125 -57.52 77.85 53.59
CA ASN A 125 -58.49 77.15 52.75
C ASN A 125 -57.82 76.36 51.63
N ALA A 126 -56.85 76.94 50.92
CA ALA A 126 -56.08 76.20 49.91
C ALA A 126 -55.27 75.05 50.52
N ASN A 127 -54.70 75.25 51.71
CA ASN A 127 -53.97 74.19 52.41
C ASN A 127 -54.88 73.05 52.89
N ALA A 128 -56.12 73.35 53.27
CA ALA A 128 -57.12 72.35 53.66
C ALA A 128 -57.70 71.59 52.46
N ASN A 129 -58.09 72.32 51.40
CA ASN A 129 -58.91 71.77 50.31
C ASN A 129 -58.15 71.51 49.01
N GLY A 130 -56.90 71.97 48.89
CA GLY A 130 -56.07 71.71 47.72
C GLY A 130 -55.45 70.31 47.73
N THR A 131 -55.08 69.84 46.55
CA THR A 131 -54.37 68.57 46.31
C THR A 131 -52.91 68.85 45.98
N CYS A 132 -52.00 67.97 46.40
CA CYS A 132 -50.61 67.99 45.97
C CYS A 132 -50.41 66.96 44.88
N THR A 133 -49.74 67.33 43.79
CA THR A 133 -49.38 66.42 42.69
C THR A 133 -47.87 66.32 42.61
N PHE A 134 -47.35 65.09 42.60
CA PHE A 134 -45.94 64.76 42.49
C PHE A 134 -45.70 64.11 41.13
N SER A 135 -44.63 64.52 40.45
CA SER A 135 -44.27 64.02 39.11
C SER A 135 -43.03 63.14 39.21
N SER A 136 -43.04 61.99 38.53
CA SER A 136 -41.89 61.09 38.51
C SER A 136 -40.66 61.77 37.92
N ILE A 137 -39.47 61.45 38.41
CA ILE A 137 -38.20 61.90 37.81
C ILE A 137 -37.97 61.27 36.42
N ALA A 138 -37.11 61.90 35.62
CA ALA A 138 -36.63 61.30 34.38
C ALA A 138 -35.72 60.09 34.68
N ARG A 139 -35.78 59.06 33.83
CA ARG A 139 -34.98 57.83 33.97
C ARG A 139 -34.37 57.45 32.62
N SER A 140 -33.15 56.92 32.63
CA SER A 140 -32.50 56.34 31.45
C SER A 140 -31.69 55.12 31.85
N GLY A 141 -31.63 54.14 30.96
CA GLY A 141 -30.98 52.86 31.21
C GLY A 141 -31.01 51.97 29.99
N SER A 142 -30.34 50.83 30.08
CA SER A 142 -30.27 49.86 28.98
C SER A 142 -31.01 48.58 29.32
N PHE A 143 -31.72 48.06 28.32
CA PHE A 143 -32.52 46.85 28.42
C PHE A 143 -32.03 45.86 27.38
N THR A 144 -31.79 44.63 27.81
CA THR A 144 -31.43 43.54 26.91
C THR A 144 -32.69 42.93 26.33
N LYS A 145 -32.74 42.73 25.01
CA LYS A 145 -33.81 41.97 24.37
C LYS A 145 -33.90 40.58 24.99
N SER A 146 -35.04 40.23 25.58
CA SER A 146 -35.20 39.00 26.36
C SER A 146 -36.07 37.95 25.65
N ASN A 147 -36.74 38.32 24.56
CA ASN A 147 -37.60 37.44 23.78
C ASN A 147 -36.89 36.79 22.58
N CYS A 148 -35.59 36.50 22.70
CA CYS A 148 -34.87 35.71 21.69
C CYS A 148 -35.25 34.22 21.80
N ALA A 149 -35.29 33.52 20.66
CA ALA A 149 -35.42 32.07 20.66
C ALA A 149 -34.23 31.40 21.39
N SER A 150 -34.41 30.15 21.81
CA SER A 150 -33.37 29.39 22.51
C SER A 150 -32.02 29.43 21.76
N GLY A 151 -30.93 29.68 22.50
CA GLY A 151 -29.59 29.86 21.95
C GLY A 151 -29.25 31.28 21.47
N GLY A 152 -30.24 32.17 21.34
CA GLY A 152 -30.03 33.55 20.91
C GLY A 152 -29.66 34.47 22.07
N ALA A 153 -28.61 35.27 21.89
CA ALA A 153 -28.24 36.37 22.78
C ALA A 153 -28.86 37.68 22.26
N GLY A 154 -29.64 38.36 23.10
CA GLY A 154 -30.23 39.65 22.76
C GLY A 154 -29.25 40.81 22.87
N SER A 155 -29.39 41.79 21.99
CA SER A 155 -28.65 43.05 22.09
C SER A 155 -29.17 43.94 23.22
N SER A 156 -28.30 44.78 23.76
CA SER A 156 -28.66 45.82 24.72
C SER A 156 -29.10 47.10 23.99
N VAL A 157 -30.23 47.68 24.39
CA VAL A 157 -30.82 48.88 23.80
C VAL A 157 -31.08 49.90 24.90
N THR A 158 -30.68 51.15 24.68
CA THR A 158 -30.93 52.26 25.61
C THR A 158 -32.36 52.79 25.47
N TYR A 159 -33.03 53.01 26.59
CA TYR A 159 -34.35 53.64 26.69
C TYR A 159 -34.32 54.78 27.69
N SER A 160 -35.00 55.88 27.35
CA SER A 160 -35.10 57.08 28.18
C SER A 160 -36.56 57.48 28.36
N GLN A 161 -36.95 57.74 29.60
CA GLN A 161 -38.26 58.21 30.02
C GLN A 161 -38.12 59.63 30.57
N ALA A 162 -38.90 60.56 30.03
CA ALA A 162 -38.94 61.94 30.50
C ALA A 162 -39.55 62.04 31.91
N ALA A 163 -39.27 63.14 32.61
CA ALA A 163 -39.93 63.44 33.89
C ALA A 163 -41.44 63.65 33.69
N GLY A 164 -42.24 63.31 34.71
CA GLY A 164 -43.70 63.48 34.71
C GLY A 164 -44.49 62.43 33.92
N VAL A 165 -43.86 61.36 33.43
CA VAL A 165 -44.56 60.25 32.77
C VAL A 165 -45.52 59.52 33.70
N SER A 166 -45.29 59.58 35.01
CA SER A 166 -46.25 59.15 36.03
C SER A 166 -46.42 60.23 37.08
N ILE A 167 -47.64 60.35 37.59
CA ILE A 167 -48.00 61.31 38.63
C ILE A 167 -48.59 60.57 39.84
N SER A 168 -48.42 61.13 41.03
CA SER A 168 -49.05 60.67 42.26
C SER A 168 -49.63 61.84 43.04
N THR A 169 -50.73 61.61 43.75
CA THR A 169 -51.27 62.56 44.73
C THR A 169 -50.83 62.26 46.16
N VAL A 170 -49.99 61.23 46.36
CA VAL A 170 -49.58 60.72 47.67
C VAL A 170 -48.22 61.30 48.07
N SER A 171 -47.18 61.06 47.27
CA SER A 171 -45.82 61.53 47.56
C SER A 171 -44.91 61.46 46.33
N GLN A 172 -43.74 62.09 46.44
CA GLN A 172 -42.68 61.99 45.43
C GLN A 172 -42.19 60.55 45.26
N ALA A 173 -42.00 59.81 46.36
CA ALA A 173 -41.54 58.42 46.31
C ALA A 173 -42.54 57.51 45.58
N ASP A 174 -43.84 57.75 45.75
CA ASP A 174 -44.88 57.02 45.05
C ASP A 174 -44.89 57.33 43.55
N ALA A 175 -44.81 58.61 43.16
CA ALA A 175 -44.67 58.99 41.75
C ALA A 175 -43.41 58.36 41.11
N ASP A 176 -42.28 58.39 41.81
CA ASP A 176 -41.02 57.81 41.32
C ASP A 176 -41.05 56.28 41.24
N SER A 177 -41.81 55.61 42.11
CA SER A 177 -42.06 54.17 42.10
C SER A 177 -42.93 53.77 40.90
N LEU A 178 -44.04 54.47 40.68
CA LEU A 178 -44.89 54.30 39.50
C LEU A 178 -44.11 54.54 38.20
N GLY A 179 -43.32 55.62 38.17
CA GLY A 179 -42.42 55.94 37.06
C GLY A 179 -41.39 54.84 36.81
N LEU A 180 -40.78 54.27 37.86
CA LEU A 180 -39.85 53.14 37.75
C LEU A 180 -40.51 51.89 37.17
N THR A 181 -41.70 51.51 37.65
CA THR A 181 -42.45 50.36 37.12
C THR A 181 -42.76 50.55 35.64
N LYS A 182 -43.21 51.75 35.25
CA LYS A 182 -43.46 52.08 33.84
C LYS A 182 -42.18 52.09 33.01
N PHE A 183 -41.09 52.65 33.53
CA PHE A 183 -39.78 52.66 32.87
C PHE A 183 -39.26 51.26 32.59
N ASN A 184 -39.34 50.34 33.57
CA ASN A 184 -38.91 48.96 33.40
C ASN A 184 -39.77 48.21 32.39
N THR A 185 -41.09 48.42 32.42
CA THR A 185 -42.05 47.77 31.51
C THR A 185 -41.86 48.25 30.07
N ASP A 186 -41.90 49.57 29.85
CA ASP A 186 -41.76 50.17 28.53
C ASP A 186 -40.35 49.95 27.98
N GLY A 187 -39.32 50.05 28.83
CA GLY A 187 -37.93 49.82 28.44
C GLY A 187 -37.69 48.38 27.97
N GLN A 188 -38.26 47.39 28.65
CA GLN A 188 -38.17 46.00 28.22
C GLN A 188 -38.95 45.76 26.91
N ALA A 189 -40.15 46.33 26.76
CA ALA A 189 -40.92 46.24 25.51
C ALA A 189 -40.18 46.90 24.33
N TYR A 190 -39.52 48.05 24.60
CA TYR A 190 -38.71 48.77 23.62
C TYR A 190 -37.50 47.93 23.18
N ALA A 191 -36.77 47.31 24.10
CA ALA A 191 -35.66 46.41 23.76
C ALA A 191 -36.13 45.16 23.01
N ASN A 192 -37.28 44.58 23.39
CA ASN A 192 -37.86 43.45 22.66
C ASN A 192 -38.27 43.80 21.23
N THR A 193 -38.62 45.05 20.97
CA THR A 193 -38.97 45.54 19.63
C THR A 193 -37.73 45.90 18.81
N ASN A 194 -36.80 46.67 19.40
CA ASN A 194 -35.69 47.30 18.67
C ASN A 194 -34.36 46.54 18.77
N GLY A 195 -34.26 45.57 19.68
CA GLY A 195 -33.07 44.74 19.81
C GLY A 195 -32.98 43.65 18.74
N THR A 196 -31.75 43.20 18.49
CA THR A 196 -31.43 42.07 17.59
C THR A 196 -31.07 40.84 18.41
N CYS A 197 -31.39 39.65 17.91
CA CYS A 197 -30.92 38.39 18.48
C CYS A 197 -29.73 37.88 17.66
N THR A 198 -28.66 37.46 18.32
CA THR A 198 -27.48 36.86 17.70
C THR A 198 -27.32 35.42 18.17
N PHE A 199 -27.19 34.50 17.23
CA PHE A 199 -27.00 33.07 17.45
C PHE A 199 -25.58 32.70 17.02
N SER A 200 -24.89 31.93 17.85
CA SER A 200 -23.51 31.51 17.62
C SER A 200 -23.48 30.03 17.27
N SER A 201 -22.75 29.66 16.22
CA SER A 201 -22.61 28.26 15.82
C SER A 201 -21.99 27.42 16.94
N ILE A 202 -22.42 26.18 17.11
CA ILE A 202 -21.78 25.24 18.03
C ILE A 202 -20.32 24.93 17.64
N ALA A 203 -19.52 24.49 18.62
CA ALA A 203 -18.19 23.97 18.34
C ALA A 203 -18.29 22.64 17.55
N ARG A 204 -17.36 22.42 16.62
CA ARG A 204 -17.28 21.21 15.79
C ARG A 204 -15.86 20.68 15.76
N SER A 205 -15.72 19.36 15.76
CA SER A 205 -14.43 18.69 15.58
C SER A 205 -14.61 17.46 14.70
N GLY A 206 -13.57 17.11 13.96
CA GLY A 206 -13.59 15.99 13.02
C GLY A 206 -12.24 15.79 12.36
N SER A 207 -12.19 14.85 11.44
CA SER A 207 -10.99 14.56 10.65
C SER A 207 -11.32 14.67 9.17
N PHE A 208 -10.38 15.26 8.43
CA PHE A 208 -10.46 15.44 6.98
C PHE A 208 -9.30 14.70 6.35
N THR A 209 -9.58 13.94 5.30
CA THR A 209 -8.54 13.27 4.50
C THR A 209 -8.02 14.25 3.46
N LYS A 210 -6.70 14.40 3.36
CA LYS A 210 -6.08 15.17 2.29
C LYS A 210 -6.52 14.61 0.93
N ASN A 211 -7.17 15.42 0.10
CA ASN A 211 -7.81 14.95 -1.13
C ASN A 211 -7.20 15.53 -2.41
N ASN A 212 -6.17 16.36 -2.28
CA ASN A 212 -5.42 16.95 -3.40
C ASN A 212 -4.09 16.22 -3.66
N CYS A 213 -4.02 14.92 -3.39
CA CYS A 213 -2.88 14.09 -3.78
C CYS A 213 -2.87 13.84 -5.29
N ALA A 214 -1.67 13.72 -5.87
CA ALA A 214 -1.53 13.26 -7.25
C ALA A 214 -2.08 11.83 -7.42
N SER A 215 -2.41 11.45 -8.65
CA SER A 215 -2.95 10.12 -8.96
C SER A 215 -2.12 8.99 -8.33
N GLY A 216 -2.78 8.06 -7.64
CA GLY A 216 -2.16 6.95 -6.90
C GLY A 216 -1.75 7.27 -5.46
N GLY A 217 -1.79 8.54 -5.04
CA GLY A 217 -1.48 8.94 -3.67
C GLY A 217 -2.68 8.82 -2.74
N ALA A 218 -2.50 8.12 -1.62
CA ALA A 218 -3.44 8.12 -0.50
C ALA A 218 -3.13 9.27 0.46
N GLY A 219 -4.10 10.14 0.73
CA GLY A 219 -3.93 11.24 1.68
C GLY A 219 -4.07 10.78 3.13
N SER A 220 -3.32 11.44 4.02
CA SER A 220 -3.45 11.24 5.46
C SER A 220 -4.71 11.90 6.01
N ASN A 221 -5.19 11.39 7.14
CA ASN A 221 -6.23 12.02 7.94
C ASN A 221 -5.63 13.09 8.87
N VAL A 222 -6.22 14.29 8.86
CA VAL A 222 -5.81 15.42 9.70
C VAL A 222 -6.99 15.86 10.56
N SER A 223 -6.77 15.98 11.86
CA SER A 223 -7.79 16.48 12.79
C SER A 223 -7.94 17.99 12.68
N TYR A 224 -9.18 18.48 12.72
CA TYR A 224 -9.52 19.89 12.69
C TYR A 224 -10.64 20.19 13.69
N SER A 225 -10.51 21.30 14.40
CA SER A 225 -11.50 21.77 15.37
C SER A 225 -11.85 23.23 15.13
N GLN A 226 -13.12 23.55 15.33
CA GLN A 226 -13.70 24.86 15.20
C GLN A 226 -14.41 25.20 16.51
N ALA A 227 -14.04 26.34 17.11
CA ALA A 227 -14.62 26.80 18.36
C ALA A 227 -16.08 27.28 18.19
N VAL A 228 -16.79 27.42 19.30
CA VAL A 228 -18.13 28.03 19.32
C VAL A 228 -18.07 29.45 18.77
N GLY A 229 -19.11 29.87 18.03
CA GLY A 229 -19.19 31.22 17.45
C GLY A 229 -18.27 31.46 16.26
N ALA A 230 -17.71 30.40 15.64
CA ALA A 230 -16.98 30.53 14.38
C ALA A 230 -17.83 31.07 13.22
N SER A 231 -19.16 30.98 13.36
CA SER A 231 -20.13 31.71 12.53
C SER A 231 -21.26 32.23 13.41
N ILE A 232 -21.85 33.36 13.02
CA ILE A 232 -22.98 33.97 13.70
C ILE A 232 -24.15 34.13 12.74
N SER A 233 -25.38 34.10 13.27
CA SER A 233 -26.60 34.39 12.53
C SER A 233 -27.50 35.31 13.35
N THR A 234 -28.30 36.14 12.68
CA THR A 234 -29.38 36.93 13.30
C THR A 234 -30.76 36.27 13.12
N VAL A 235 -30.82 35.12 12.46
CA VAL A 235 -32.06 34.41 12.09
C VAL A 235 -32.42 33.36 13.12
N SER A 236 -31.54 32.38 13.36
CA SER A 236 -31.79 31.28 14.30
C SER A 236 -30.52 30.52 14.65
N GLN A 237 -30.61 29.67 15.69
CA GLN A 237 -29.55 28.75 16.06
C GLN A 237 -29.23 27.75 14.93
N ALA A 238 -30.25 27.21 14.26
CA ALA A 238 -30.08 26.26 13.17
C ALA A 238 -29.33 26.88 11.97
N ASP A 239 -29.61 28.15 11.67
CA ASP A 239 -28.91 28.89 10.61
C ASP A 239 -27.44 29.14 10.98
N ALA A 240 -27.16 29.59 12.21
CA ALA A 240 -25.79 29.72 12.70
C ALA A 240 -25.02 28.38 12.62
N ASP A 241 -25.65 27.28 13.03
CA ASP A 241 -25.05 25.94 13.01
C ASP A 241 -24.82 25.39 11.60
N ALA A 242 -25.67 25.76 10.63
CA ALA A 242 -25.51 25.43 9.21
C ALA A 242 -24.39 26.23 8.54
N LEU A 243 -24.30 27.52 8.83
CA LEU A 243 -23.17 28.37 8.42
C LEU A 243 -21.85 27.86 9.02
N GLY A 244 -21.86 27.55 10.33
CA GLY A 244 -20.72 26.95 11.02
C GLY A 244 -20.30 25.61 10.42
N LEU A 245 -21.25 24.73 10.09
CA LEU A 245 -20.97 23.45 9.41
C LEU A 245 -20.32 23.65 8.04
N THR A 246 -20.85 24.58 7.24
CA THR A 246 -20.31 24.89 5.91
C THR A 246 -18.87 25.40 6.02
N LYS A 247 -18.63 26.32 6.96
CA LYS A 247 -17.29 26.82 7.26
C LYS A 247 -16.36 25.72 7.76
N PHE A 248 -16.84 24.86 8.67
CA PHE A 248 -16.07 23.73 9.21
C PHE A 248 -15.62 22.75 8.12
N ASN A 249 -16.51 22.38 7.20
CA ASN A 249 -16.17 21.48 6.10
C ASN A 249 -15.16 22.10 5.13
N THR A 250 -15.34 23.39 4.82
CA THR A 250 -14.48 24.12 3.88
C THR A 250 -13.08 24.31 4.47
N ASP A 251 -13.00 24.89 5.66
CA ASP A 251 -11.73 25.18 6.33
C ASP A 251 -11.02 23.89 6.74
N GLY A 252 -11.77 22.88 7.20
CA GLY A 252 -11.23 21.58 7.57
C GLY A 252 -10.60 20.83 6.40
N GLN A 253 -11.24 20.85 5.22
CA GLN A 253 -10.65 20.25 4.02
C GLN A 253 -9.42 21.04 3.53
N ALA A 254 -9.47 22.38 3.54
CA ALA A 254 -8.33 23.22 3.20
C ALA A 254 -7.14 22.97 4.15
N TYR A 255 -7.42 22.83 5.45
CA TYR A 255 -6.42 22.53 6.47
C TYR A 255 -5.79 21.16 6.27
N ALA A 256 -6.58 20.11 5.97
CA ALA A 256 -6.04 18.79 5.65
C ALA A 256 -5.21 18.78 4.36
N ASN A 257 -5.62 19.55 3.35
CA ASN A 257 -4.86 19.70 2.11
C ASN A 257 -3.52 20.42 2.34
N ALA A 258 -3.46 21.38 3.26
CA ALA A 258 -2.23 22.08 3.62
C ALA A 258 -1.30 21.24 4.51
N ASN A 259 -1.84 20.53 5.52
CA ASN A 259 -1.05 19.90 6.57
C ASN A 259 -0.93 18.37 6.45
N GLY A 260 -1.72 17.74 5.57
CA GLY A 260 -1.65 16.30 5.35
C GLY A 260 -0.51 15.88 4.44
N THR A 261 -0.17 14.59 4.50
CA THR A 261 0.84 13.94 3.68
C THR A 261 0.16 13.03 2.64
N CYS A 262 0.75 12.93 1.46
CA CYS A 262 0.35 11.91 0.46
C CYS A 262 1.32 10.73 0.55
N THR A 263 0.78 9.51 0.55
CA THR A 263 1.57 8.27 0.54
C THR A 263 1.23 7.48 -0.71
N PHE A 264 2.26 7.16 -1.48
CA PHE A 264 2.20 6.35 -2.69
C PHE A 264 2.71 4.95 -2.38
N TYR A 265 2.08 3.94 -2.96
CA TYR A 265 2.39 2.54 -2.71
C TYR A 265 2.89 1.92 -4.00
N SER A 266 3.99 1.17 -3.92
CA SER A 266 4.51 0.46 -5.07
C SER A 266 3.48 -0.52 -5.63
N THR A 267 3.45 -0.68 -6.94
CA THR A 267 2.62 -1.68 -7.62
C THR A 267 3.08 -3.10 -7.29
N ALA A 268 2.15 -4.06 -7.33
CA ALA A 268 2.49 -5.48 -7.19
C ALA A 268 3.32 -5.93 -8.40
N ARG A 269 4.32 -6.78 -8.15
CA ARG A 269 5.23 -7.29 -9.18
C ARG A 269 5.40 -8.80 -9.02
N SER A 270 5.52 -9.50 -10.14
CA SER A 270 5.88 -10.91 -10.18
C SER A 270 6.83 -11.18 -11.33
N GLY A 271 7.68 -12.19 -11.16
CA GLY A 271 8.71 -12.55 -12.12
C GLY A 271 9.48 -13.77 -11.66
N SER A 272 10.48 -14.17 -12.43
CA SER A 272 11.35 -15.30 -12.09
C SER A 272 12.80 -14.87 -12.10
N PHE A 273 13.56 -15.41 -11.17
CA PHE A 273 14.97 -15.12 -10.98
C PHE A 273 15.75 -16.42 -11.09
N THR A 274 16.85 -16.41 -11.84
CA THR A 274 17.73 -17.56 -11.98
C THR A 274 18.75 -17.55 -10.86
N LYS A 275 18.91 -18.67 -10.16
CA LYS A 275 19.97 -18.83 -9.16
C LYS A 275 21.32 -18.57 -9.82
N ASN A 276 22.08 -17.60 -9.32
CA ASN A 276 23.30 -17.12 -9.97
C ASN A 276 24.58 -17.36 -9.14
N ASN A 277 24.43 -17.94 -7.95
CA ASN A 277 25.54 -18.28 -7.06
C ASN A 277 25.92 -19.77 -7.12
N CYS A 278 25.75 -20.41 -8.29
CA CYS A 278 26.23 -21.78 -8.51
C CYS A 278 27.75 -21.82 -8.65
N ALA A 279 28.38 -22.91 -8.20
CA ALA A 279 29.79 -23.17 -8.47
C ALA A 279 30.04 -23.30 -9.99
N SER A 280 31.29 -23.12 -10.42
CA SER A 280 31.68 -23.22 -11.84
C SER A 280 31.17 -24.50 -12.49
N GLY A 281 30.62 -24.39 -13.71
CA GLY A 281 29.96 -25.49 -14.44
C GLY A 281 28.49 -25.73 -14.07
N GLY A 282 28.00 -25.12 -12.99
CA GLY A 282 26.61 -25.25 -12.55
C GLY A 282 25.67 -24.28 -13.26
N THR A 283 24.53 -24.79 -13.72
CA THR A 283 23.41 -23.98 -14.22
C THR A 283 22.33 -23.88 -13.14
N GLY A 284 21.98 -22.66 -12.73
CA GLY A 284 20.95 -22.45 -11.72
C GLY A 284 19.53 -22.61 -12.27
N SER A 285 18.62 -23.10 -11.43
CA SER A 285 17.19 -23.14 -11.75
C SER A 285 16.56 -21.75 -11.67
N SER A 286 15.41 -21.59 -12.35
CA SER A 286 14.58 -20.39 -12.25
C SER A 286 13.55 -20.55 -11.13
N VAL A 287 13.44 -19.54 -10.27
CA VAL A 287 12.52 -19.51 -9.13
C VAL A 287 11.61 -18.29 -9.25
N SER A 288 10.30 -18.51 -9.20
CA SER A 288 9.33 -17.41 -9.21
C SER A 288 9.30 -16.66 -7.88
N TYR A 289 9.10 -15.36 -7.95
CA TYR A 289 8.96 -14.47 -6.81
C TYR A 289 7.86 -13.44 -7.09
N SER A 290 7.04 -13.18 -6.07
CA SER A 290 5.94 -12.23 -6.13
C SER A 290 6.03 -11.27 -4.94
N GLN A 291 5.92 -9.98 -5.24
CA GLN A 291 5.88 -8.90 -4.28
C GLN A 291 4.51 -8.24 -4.33
N ALA A 292 3.85 -8.15 -3.17
CA ALA A 292 2.55 -7.51 -3.04
C ALA A 292 2.64 -5.99 -3.27
N ALA A 293 1.52 -5.37 -3.63
CA ALA A 293 1.43 -3.91 -3.69
C ALA A 293 1.72 -3.30 -2.30
N GLY A 294 2.38 -2.14 -2.28
CA GLY A 294 2.78 -1.46 -1.05
C GLY A 294 4.02 -2.04 -0.36
N ALA A 295 4.77 -2.93 -1.02
CA ALA A 295 6.07 -3.41 -0.51
C ALA A 295 7.12 -2.30 -0.35
N SER A 296 6.93 -1.16 -1.02
CA SER A 296 7.63 0.09 -0.74
C SER A 296 6.64 1.25 -0.82
N THR A 297 6.93 2.30 -0.05
CA THR A 297 6.12 3.52 -0.01
C THR A 297 6.97 4.75 -0.31
N SER A 298 6.33 5.80 -0.82
CA SER A 298 6.95 7.11 -1.06
C SER A 298 6.00 8.22 -0.64
N THR A 299 6.54 9.35 -0.17
CA THR A 299 5.78 10.60 0.03
C THR A 299 5.93 11.58 -1.13
N VAL A 300 6.71 11.22 -2.16
CA VAL A 300 7.05 12.07 -3.30
C VAL A 300 6.13 11.80 -4.48
N SER A 301 6.08 10.56 -4.97
CA SER A 301 5.26 10.20 -6.13
C SER A 301 5.06 8.70 -6.29
N GLN A 302 4.12 8.32 -7.17
CA GLN A 302 3.90 6.94 -7.58
C GLN A 302 5.15 6.33 -8.25
N ALA A 303 5.82 7.06 -9.12
CA ALA A 303 7.03 6.60 -9.81
C ALA A 303 8.19 6.31 -8.83
N ASP A 304 8.32 7.11 -7.79
CA ASP A 304 9.33 6.92 -6.75
C ASP A 304 9.05 5.66 -5.91
N ALA A 305 7.79 5.46 -5.51
CA ALA A 305 7.38 4.22 -4.84
C ALA A 305 7.61 2.99 -5.73
N ASP A 306 7.27 3.08 -7.02
CA ASP A 306 7.44 1.99 -7.99
C ASP A 306 8.90 1.67 -8.29
N SER A 307 9.78 2.67 -8.32
CA SER A 307 11.23 2.51 -8.49
C SER A 307 11.87 1.85 -7.27
N SER A 308 11.48 2.30 -6.07
CA SER A 308 11.92 1.69 -4.81
C SER A 308 11.41 0.25 -4.69
N GLY A 309 10.14 0.01 -5.04
CA GLY A 309 9.55 -1.32 -5.09
C GLY A 309 10.26 -2.24 -6.09
N LEU A 310 10.60 -1.75 -7.29
CA LEU A 310 11.37 -2.50 -8.28
C LEU A 310 12.77 -2.89 -7.77
N THR A 311 13.47 -1.96 -7.12
CA THR A 311 14.79 -2.21 -6.53
C THR A 311 14.71 -3.30 -5.47
N LYS A 312 13.70 -3.21 -4.58
CA LYS A 312 13.43 -4.23 -3.57
C LYS A 312 13.05 -5.57 -4.21
N PHE A 313 12.20 -5.57 -5.24
CA PHE A 313 11.77 -6.77 -5.96
C PHE A 313 12.96 -7.51 -6.60
N ASN A 314 13.87 -6.80 -7.25
CA ASN A 314 15.04 -7.41 -7.87
C ASN A 314 16.01 -7.98 -6.83
N THR A 315 16.20 -7.27 -5.71
CA THR A 315 17.10 -7.70 -4.63
C THR A 315 16.55 -8.94 -3.93
N ASP A 316 15.31 -8.86 -3.44
CA ASP A 316 14.66 -9.96 -2.72
C ASP A 316 14.41 -11.16 -3.64
N GLY A 317 14.05 -10.92 -4.90
CA GLY A 317 13.83 -11.95 -5.90
C GLY A 317 15.11 -12.74 -6.21
N GLN A 318 16.24 -12.05 -6.38
CA GLN A 318 17.53 -12.73 -6.58
C GLN A 318 17.99 -13.47 -5.32
N ALA A 319 17.82 -12.90 -4.13
CA ALA A 319 18.11 -13.57 -2.86
C ALA A 319 17.25 -14.83 -2.66
N ASN A 320 15.97 -14.76 -3.03
CA ASN A 320 15.04 -15.87 -3.01
C ASN A 320 15.47 -16.98 -3.98
N ALA A 321 15.85 -16.66 -5.23
CA ALA A 321 16.37 -17.66 -6.16
C ALA A 321 17.69 -18.27 -5.70
N ASN A 322 18.58 -17.48 -5.11
CA ASN A 322 19.84 -17.99 -4.57
C ASN A 322 19.63 -18.91 -3.35
N THR A 323 18.59 -18.67 -2.57
CA THR A 323 18.22 -19.53 -1.43
C THR A 323 17.52 -20.80 -1.89
N ASN A 324 16.46 -20.67 -2.70
CA ASN A 324 15.52 -21.74 -3.00
C ASN A 324 15.79 -22.46 -4.32
N GLY A 325 16.65 -21.93 -5.19
CA GLY A 325 17.01 -22.54 -6.46
C GLY A 325 18.00 -23.70 -6.29
N THR A 326 18.03 -24.56 -7.29
CA THR A 326 18.94 -25.72 -7.40
C THR A 326 19.99 -25.44 -8.46
N CYS A 327 21.22 -25.90 -8.24
CA CYS A 327 22.25 -25.91 -9.28
C CYS A 327 22.29 -27.28 -9.95
N THR A 328 22.37 -27.32 -11.28
CA THR A 328 22.51 -28.56 -12.07
C THR A 328 23.82 -28.52 -12.84
N PHE A 329 24.62 -29.57 -12.67
CA PHE A 329 25.91 -29.77 -13.32
C PHE A 329 25.76 -30.89 -14.33
N SER A 330 26.26 -30.68 -15.54
CA SER A 330 26.19 -31.66 -16.64
C SER A 330 27.54 -32.30 -16.85
N SER A 331 27.59 -33.62 -16.99
CA SER A 331 28.85 -34.33 -17.24
C SER A 331 29.49 -33.87 -18.55
N ILE A 332 30.82 -33.84 -18.62
CA ILE A 332 31.54 -33.57 -19.87
C ILE A 332 31.33 -34.67 -20.91
N ALA A 333 31.55 -34.36 -22.19
CA ALA A 333 31.61 -35.36 -23.24
C ALA A 333 32.85 -36.26 -23.06
N ARG A 334 32.70 -37.55 -23.33
CA ARG A 334 33.77 -38.56 -23.20
C ARG A 334 33.81 -39.43 -24.45
N SER A 335 35.01 -39.82 -24.86
CA SER A 335 35.24 -40.78 -25.94
C SER A 335 36.37 -41.74 -25.56
N GLY A 336 36.32 -42.96 -26.08
CA GLY A 336 37.28 -44.01 -25.77
C GLY A 336 36.94 -45.30 -26.50
N SER A 337 37.78 -46.32 -26.33
CA SER A 337 37.58 -47.62 -26.97
C SER A 337 37.50 -48.73 -25.93
N PHE A 338 36.57 -49.66 -26.14
CA PHE A 338 36.30 -50.76 -25.23
C PHE A 338 36.51 -52.08 -25.98
N ALA A 339 37.28 -52.98 -25.38
CA ALA A 339 37.45 -54.33 -25.90
C ALA A 339 36.26 -55.20 -25.48
N LYS A 340 35.71 -55.97 -26.42
CA LYS A 340 34.73 -57.00 -26.10
C LYS A 340 35.33 -58.00 -25.12
N ASN A 341 34.69 -58.19 -23.96
CA ASN A 341 35.25 -58.99 -22.88
C ASN A 341 34.42 -60.23 -22.53
N ASN A 342 33.29 -60.44 -23.22
CA ASN A 342 32.42 -61.60 -23.06
C ASN A 342 32.65 -62.66 -24.15
N CYS A 343 33.88 -62.78 -24.67
CA CYS A 343 34.23 -63.86 -25.59
C CYS A 343 34.34 -65.21 -24.84
N ALA A 344 33.99 -66.31 -25.52
CA ALA A 344 34.27 -67.64 -25.00
C ALA A 344 35.78 -67.86 -24.80
N SER A 345 36.15 -68.80 -23.94
CA SER A 345 37.57 -69.10 -23.63
C SER A 345 38.42 -69.28 -24.90
N GLY A 346 39.60 -68.66 -24.94
CA GLY A 346 40.50 -68.61 -26.11
C GLY A 346 40.19 -67.48 -27.11
N GLY A 347 39.05 -66.80 -26.98
CA GLY A 347 38.68 -65.68 -27.85
C GLY A 347 39.29 -64.35 -27.42
N THR A 348 39.86 -63.63 -28.37
CA THR A 348 40.31 -62.24 -28.21
C THR A 348 39.26 -61.29 -28.79
N GLY A 349 38.70 -60.40 -27.96
CA GLY A 349 37.69 -59.45 -28.41
C GLY A 349 38.29 -58.25 -29.14
N SER A 350 37.61 -57.81 -30.20
CA SER A 350 37.95 -56.57 -30.89
C SER A 350 37.67 -55.34 -30.03
N SER A 351 38.38 -54.25 -30.28
CA SER A 351 38.12 -52.95 -29.67
C SER A 351 37.19 -52.11 -30.56
N VAL A 352 36.16 -51.52 -29.98
CA VAL A 352 35.26 -50.59 -30.67
C VAL A 352 35.20 -49.25 -29.94
N SER A 353 35.12 -48.16 -30.70
CA SER A 353 35.02 -46.81 -30.13
C SER A 353 33.60 -46.49 -29.70
N TYR A 354 33.48 -45.81 -28.56
CA TYR A 354 32.22 -45.34 -27.98
C TYR A 354 32.33 -43.87 -27.59
N ASN A 355 31.31 -43.08 -27.94
CA ASN A 355 31.25 -41.65 -27.70
C ASN A 355 30.02 -41.34 -26.84
N GLN A 356 30.22 -40.63 -25.74
CA GLN A 356 29.17 -40.12 -24.87
C GLN A 356 29.13 -38.60 -24.97
N ALA A 357 27.97 -38.06 -25.32
CA ALA A 357 27.74 -36.62 -25.38
C ALA A 357 27.82 -35.97 -23.98
N ALA A 358 28.13 -34.67 -23.94
CA ALA A 358 28.01 -33.89 -22.70
C ALA A 358 26.56 -33.90 -22.19
N GLY A 359 26.38 -33.89 -20.87
CA GLY A 359 25.07 -33.98 -20.23
C GLY A 359 24.45 -35.37 -20.19
N ALA A 360 25.20 -36.43 -20.53
CA ALA A 360 24.72 -37.81 -20.40
C ALA A 360 24.36 -38.22 -18.96
N SER A 361 24.98 -37.57 -17.97
CA SER A 361 24.59 -37.60 -16.56
C SER A 361 24.53 -36.18 -16.00
N ILE A 362 23.65 -35.96 -15.02
CA ILE A 362 23.53 -34.70 -14.29
C ILE A 362 23.72 -34.91 -12.80
N SER A 363 24.19 -33.88 -12.10
CA SER A 363 24.27 -33.83 -10.64
C SER A 363 23.74 -32.51 -10.11
N THR A 364 23.19 -32.51 -8.90
CA THR A 364 22.85 -31.28 -8.16
C THR A 364 23.91 -30.90 -7.10
N VAL A 365 25.01 -31.65 -7.04
CA VAL A 365 26.06 -31.49 -6.01
C VAL A 365 27.23 -30.69 -6.56
N SER A 366 27.87 -31.15 -7.63
CA SER A 366 29.04 -30.48 -8.23
C SER A 366 29.36 -30.98 -9.63
N GLN A 367 30.24 -30.26 -10.32
CA GLN A 367 30.78 -30.69 -11.61
C GLN A 367 31.53 -32.02 -11.51
N THR A 368 32.36 -32.21 -10.47
CA THR A 368 33.10 -33.45 -10.24
C THR A 368 32.17 -34.65 -10.06
N ASP A 369 31.06 -34.47 -9.35
CA ASP A 369 30.07 -35.52 -9.14
C ASP A 369 29.35 -35.88 -10.46
N ALA A 370 28.91 -34.88 -11.24
CA ALA A 370 28.34 -35.11 -12.56
C ALA A 370 29.32 -35.85 -13.48
N ASP A 371 30.60 -35.47 -13.46
CA ASP A 371 31.65 -36.11 -14.27
C ASP A 371 31.98 -37.54 -13.81
N ALA A 372 31.87 -37.84 -12.52
CA ALA A 372 32.04 -39.18 -11.97
C ALA A 372 30.85 -40.10 -12.32
N LEU A 373 29.62 -39.58 -12.22
CA LEU A 373 28.42 -40.28 -12.69
C LEU A 373 28.47 -40.51 -14.21
N GLY A 374 28.91 -39.50 -14.97
CA GLY A 374 29.15 -39.58 -16.41
C GLY A 374 30.20 -40.63 -16.76
N LEU A 375 31.32 -40.68 -16.04
CA LEU A 375 32.38 -41.68 -16.22
C LEU A 375 31.87 -43.11 -15.92
N THR A 376 31.11 -43.28 -14.85
CA THR A 376 30.51 -44.58 -14.49
C THR A 376 29.56 -45.06 -15.58
N LYS A 377 28.69 -44.16 -16.07
CA LYS A 377 27.80 -44.43 -17.19
C LYS A 377 28.59 -44.73 -18.47
N PHE A 378 29.65 -43.97 -18.77
CA PHE A 378 30.50 -44.15 -19.94
C PHE A 378 31.17 -45.52 -19.97
N ASN A 379 31.73 -45.96 -18.85
CA ASN A 379 32.37 -47.28 -18.74
C ASN A 379 31.36 -48.42 -18.88
N THR A 380 30.18 -48.27 -18.27
CA THR A 380 29.12 -49.29 -18.31
C THR A 380 28.54 -49.43 -19.71
N ASP A 381 28.08 -48.32 -20.29
CA ASP A 381 27.48 -48.29 -21.63
C ASP A 381 28.52 -48.64 -22.69
N GLY A 382 29.75 -48.15 -22.56
CA GLY A 382 30.85 -48.44 -23.47
C GLY A 382 31.22 -49.93 -23.49
N GLN A 383 31.29 -50.57 -22.32
CA GLN A 383 31.54 -52.02 -22.25
C GLN A 383 30.36 -52.84 -22.82
N ALA A 384 29.11 -52.46 -22.52
CA ALA A 384 27.93 -53.10 -23.09
C ALA A 384 27.88 -52.95 -24.62
N TYR A 385 28.22 -51.75 -25.12
CA TYR A 385 28.32 -51.45 -26.54
C TYR A 385 29.40 -52.31 -27.22
N ALA A 386 30.58 -52.46 -26.61
CA ALA A 386 31.64 -53.35 -27.11
C ALA A 386 31.26 -54.84 -27.09
N ASN A 387 30.58 -55.28 -26.04
CA ASN A 387 30.09 -56.64 -25.96
C ASN A 387 29.01 -56.94 -27.01
N THR A 388 28.26 -55.94 -27.44
CA THR A 388 27.25 -56.06 -28.49
C THR A 388 27.86 -55.99 -29.89
N ASN A 389 28.70 -54.99 -30.16
CA ASN A 389 29.18 -54.66 -31.51
C ASN A 389 30.58 -55.19 -31.83
N GLY A 390 31.33 -55.64 -30.84
CA GLY A 390 32.65 -56.23 -31.04
C GLY A 390 32.57 -57.68 -31.55
N THR A 391 33.64 -58.11 -32.22
CA THR A 391 33.83 -59.46 -32.75
C THR A 391 34.84 -60.22 -31.90
N CYS A 392 34.58 -61.50 -31.64
CA CYS A 392 35.56 -62.39 -31.00
C CYS A 392 36.39 -63.07 -32.08
N THR A 393 37.72 -63.04 -31.94
CA THR A 393 38.65 -63.74 -32.85
C THR A 393 39.36 -64.83 -32.08
N PHE A 394 39.30 -66.05 -32.58
CA PHE A 394 39.95 -67.24 -32.04
C PHE A 394 41.13 -67.60 -32.93
N TYR A 395 42.26 -67.92 -32.32
CA TYR A 395 43.51 -68.25 -33.02
C TYR A 395 43.77 -69.74 -32.92
N SER A 396 44.05 -70.39 -34.04
CA SER A 396 44.36 -71.82 -34.05
C SER A 396 45.55 -72.15 -33.15
N ILE A 397 45.55 -73.30 -32.48
CA ILE A 397 46.72 -73.76 -31.72
C ILE A 397 47.90 -74.11 -32.64
N ALA A 398 49.11 -74.14 -32.08
CA ALA A 398 50.29 -74.64 -32.79
C ALA A 398 50.17 -76.15 -33.05
N ARG A 399 50.63 -76.61 -34.22
CA ARG A 399 50.58 -78.02 -34.64
C ARG A 399 51.91 -78.44 -35.27
N SER A 400 52.32 -79.69 -35.07
CA SER A 400 53.51 -80.27 -35.70
C SER A 400 53.29 -81.76 -35.99
N GLY A 401 53.86 -82.26 -37.08
CA GLY A 401 53.59 -83.60 -37.59
C GLY A 401 54.43 -83.95 -38.83
N SER A 402 54.44 -85.23 -39.19
CA SER A 402 55.19 -85.75 -40.35
C SER A 402 54.28 -86.03 -41.53
N PHE A 403 54.70 -85.64 -42.73
CA PHE A 403 53.96 -85.85 -43.97
C PHE A 403 54.82 -86.63 -44.95
N THR A 404 54.25 -87.67 -45.55
CA THR A 404 54.92 -88.51 -46.55
C THR A 404 54.66 -87.96 -47.94
N ARG A 405 55.70 -87.84 -48.76
CA ARG A 405 55.56 -87.44 -50.16
C ARG A 405 54.64 -88.43 -50.89
N ASN A 406 53.58 -87.96 -51.53
CA ASN A 406 52.54 -88.83 -52.10
C ASN A 406 52.42 -88.73 -53.64
N ASN A 407 53.29 -87.96 -54.28
CA ASN A 407 53.34 -87.76 -55.73
C ASN A 407 54.54 -88.47 -56.40
N CYS A 408 55.00 -89.59 -55.86
CA CYS A 408 56.05 -90.42 -56.49
C CYS A 408 55.48 -91.30 -57.63
N ALA A 409 56.30 -91.61 -58.63
CA ALA A 409 55.93 -92.51 -59.72
C ALA A 409 55.79 -93.97 -59.24
N ALA A 410 54.90 -94.75 -59.88
CA ALA A 410 54.61 -96.14 -59.52
C ALA A 410 55.88 -96.99 -59.44
N GLY A 411 56.08 -97.70 -58.32
CA GLY A 411 57.28 -98.49 -58.04
C GLY A 411 58.36 -97.79 -57.18
N SER A 412 58.14 -96.54 -56.76
CA SER A 412 59.08 -95.78 -55.91
C SER A 412 58.70 -95.79 -54.44
N VAL A 413 59.69 -95.81 -53.54
CA VAL A 413 59.49 -95.61 -52.09
C VAL A 413 59.62 -94.12 -51.75
N ALA A 414 58.64 -93.56 -51.05
CA ALA A 414 58.59 -92.14 -50.66
C ALA A 414 59.12 -91.90 -49.24
N SER A 415 59.78 -90.77 -49.00
CA SER A 415 60.20 -90.33 -47.66
C SER A 415 59.20 -89.39 -46.97
N SER A 416 59.29 -89.29 -45.65
CA SER A 416 58.50 -88.37 -44.82
C SER A 416 59.34 -87.21 -44.28
N VAL A 417 58.74 -86.02 -44.20
CA VAL A 417 59.37 -84.81 -43.63
C VAL A 417 58.47 -84.18 -42.57
N THR A 418 59.05 -83.55 -41.55
CA THR A 418 58.31 -82.86 -40.47
C THR A 418 57.93 -81.43 -40.89
N TYR A 419 56.69 -81.05 -40.64
CA TYR A 419 56.18 -79.68 -40.81
C TYR A 419 55.58 -79.18 -39.50
N SER A 420 55.84 -77.91 -39.15
CA SER A 420 55.35 -77.26 -37.94
C SER A 420 54.67 -75.95 -38.29
N GLN A 421 53.49 -75.73 -37.71
CA GLN A 421 52.67 -74.53 -37.87
C GLN A 421 52.51 -73.85 -36.51
N ALA A 422 52.84 -72.55 -36.47
CA ALA A 422 52.71 -71.75 -35.26
C ALA A 422 51.24 -71.51 -34.87
N ALA A 423 51.01 -71.19 -33.60
CA ALA A 423 49.69 -70.75 -33.16
C ALA A 423 49.26 -69.47 -33.91
N GLY A 424 47.98 -69.34 -34.24
CA GLY A 424 47.40 -68.24 -35.00
C GLY A 424 47.59 -68.33 -36.51
N ALA A 425 48.06 -69.47 -37.05
CA ALA A 425 48.17 -69.68 -38.50
C ALA A 425 46.81 -69.70 -39.23
N SER A 426 45.71 -69.89 -38.50
CA SER A 426 44.35 -69.63 -38.97
C SER A 426 43.55 -68.96 -37.86
N VAL A 427 42.54 -68.18 -38.26
CA VAL A 427 41.65 -67.47 -37.35
C VAL A 427 40.21 -67.84 -37.64
N SER A 428 39.37 -67.83 -36.60
CA SER A 428 37.92 -67.97 -36.70
C SER A 428 37.24 -66.90 -35.88
N THR A 429 36.04 -66.47 -36.31
CA THR A 429 35.15 -65.61 -35.51
C THR A 429 34.05 -66.40 -34.80
N VAL A 430 34.04 -67.73 -34.95
CA VAL A 430 32.98 -68.62 -34.45
C VAL A 430 33.37 -69.26 -33.12
N SER A 431 34.50 -69.98 -33.06
CA SER A 431 34.97 -70.64 -31.83
C SER A 431 36.44 -71.07 -31.92
N GLN A 432 37.01 -71.44 -30.77
CA GLN A 432 38.33 -72.05 -30.69
C GLN A 432 38.41 -73.36 -31.50
N ALA A 433 37.40 -74.22 -31.42
CA ALA A 433 37.36 -75.48 -32.15
C ALA A 433 37.34 -75.28 -33.66
N ASP A 434 36.62 -74.25 -34.13
CA ASP A 434 36.57 -73.89 -35.55
C ASP A 434 37.92 -73.34 -36.03
N ALA A 435 38.55 -72.44 -35.26
CA ALA A 435 39.91 -71.96 -35.55
C ALA A 435 40.91 -73.12 -35.61
N ASP A 436 40.81 -74.07 -34.68
CA ASP A 436 41.68 -75.24 -34.62
C ASP A 436 41.43 -76.22 -35.76
N ALA A 437 40.19 -76.33 -36.26
CA ALA A 437 39.81 -77.16 -37.40
C ALA A 437 40.26 -76.54 -38.73
N LEU A 438 40.09 -75.22 -38.89
CA LEU A 438 40.64 -74.46 -40.02
C LEU A 438 42.17 -74.54 -40.02
N GLY A 439 42.79 -74.35 -38.85
CA GLY A 439 44.23 -74.52 -38.65
C GLY A 439 44.69 -75.94 -38.97
N LEU A 440 43.95 -76.97 -38.56
CA LEU A 440 44.26 -78.37 -38.92
C LEU A 440 44.15 -78.62 -40.42
N THR A 441 43.13 -78.08 -41.07
CA THR A 441 42.95 -78.20 -42.53
C THR A 441 44.11 -77.54 -43.27
N LYS A 442 44.48 -76.33 -42.86
CA LYS A 442 45.63 -75.60 -43.38
C LYS A 442 46.93 -76.37 -43.11
N PHE A 443 47.11 -76.88 -41.90
CA PHE A 443 48.28 -77.67 -41.51
C PHE A 443 48.45 -78.93 -42.37
N ASN A 444 47.36 -79.66 -42.64
CA ASN A 444 47.41 -80.85 -43.48
C ASN A 444 47.69 -80.51 -44.95
N THR A 445 47.09 -79.43 -45.45
CA THR A 445 47.29 -78.98 -46.84
C THR A 445 48.72 -78.49 -47.06
N ASP A 446 49.17 -77.54 -46.23
CA ASP A 446 50.51 -76.96 -46.32
C ASP A 446 51.58 -78.02 -46.01
N GLY A 447 51.33 -78.89 -45.03
CA GLY A 447 52.22 -80.00 -44.67
C GLY A 447 52.39 -81.02 -45.79
N GLN A 448 51.31 -81.39 -46.47
CA GLN A 448 51.39 -82.30 -47.62
C GLN A 448 52.07 -81.65 -48.83
N ALA A 449 51.80 -80.36 -49.10
CA ALA A 449 52.50 -79.61 -50.14
C ALA A 449 54.01 -79.48 -49.84
N TYR A 450 54.34 -79.23 -48.58
CA TYR A 450 55.72 -79.18 -48.09
C TYR A 450 56.43 -80.52 -48.26
N ALA A 451 55.78 -81.65 -47.94
CA ALA A 451 56.34 -82.98 -48.17
C ALA A 451 56.49 -83.34 -49.66
N ASN A 452 55.55 -82.93 -50.50
CA ASN A 452 55.66 -83.14 -51.94
C ASN A 452 56.78 -82.34 -52.59
N THR A 453 57.16 -81.21 -51.98
CA THR A 453 58.27 -80.37 -52.42
C THR A 453 59.61 -80.88 -51.89
N ASN A 454 59.66 -81.26 -50.60
CA ASN A 454 60.92 -81.51 -49.89
C ASN A 454 61.24 -83.00 -49.63
N GLY A 455 60.29 -83.92 -49.83
CA GLY A 455 60.51 -85.36 -49.75
C GLY A 455 61.18 -85.92 -51.01
N THR A 456 61.65 -87.17 -50.97
CA THR A 456 62.43 -87.86 -52.02
C THR A 456 61.74 -89.17 -52.47
N CYS A 457 62.05 -89.65 -53.70
CA CYS A 457 61.55 -90.91 -54.29
C CYS A 457 62.72 -91.76 -54.84
N THR A 458 62.75 -93.09 -54.62
CA THR A 458 63.87 -93.99 -55.03
C THR A 458 63.41 -95.30 -55.73
N GLN A 459 64.12 -95.82 -56.76
CA GLN A 459 63.85 -97.06 -57.56
C GLN A 459 65.08 -98.05 -57.67
N THR A 460 64.88 -99.34 -58.03
CA THR A 460 65.89 -100.45 -58.05
C THR A 460 65.89 -101.36 -59.33
N PRO A 461 67.05 -101.77 -59.93
CA PRO A 461 67.17 -102.58 -61.18
C PRO A 461 67.06 -104.13 -61.04
N VAL A 462 66.62 -104.85 -62.11
CA VAL A 462 66.48 -106.34 -62.22
C VAL A 462 67.06 -106.87 -63.56
N TYR A 463 67.75 -108.04 -63.62
CA TYR A 463 68.44 -108.58 -64.83
C TYR A 463 67.99 -110.00 -65.29
N SER A 464 68.10 -110.36 -66.58
CA SER A 464 67.70 -111.69 -67.15
C SER A 464 68.46 -112.14 -68.45
N TYR A 465 68.43 -113.42 -68.88
CA TYR A 465 69.16 -113.97 -70.07
C TYR A 465 68.49 -115.14 -70.86
N TYR A 466 68.87 -115.38 -72.15
CA TYR A 466 68.46 -116.54 -73.00
C TYR A 466 69.47 -116.87 -74.16
N TYR A 467 69.36 -118.01 -74.90
CA TYR A 467 70.33 -118.44 -75.95
C TYR A 467 69.71 -119.21 -77.15
N THR A 468 70.43 -119.35 -78.28
CA THR A 468 70.00 -120.04 -79.54
C THR A 468 70.68 -121.40 -79.77
N ALA A 469 70.09 -122.30 -80.58
CA ALA A 469 70.66 -123.65 -80.89
C ALA A 469 71.75 -123.62 -82.00
N PRO A 470 72.70 -124.59 -82.05
CA PRO A 470 73.85 -124.53 -82.96
C PRO A 470 73.54 -125.06 -84.36
N GLU A 471 73.34 -124.16 -85.32
CA GLU A 471 73.30 -124.50 -86.75
C GLU A 471 74.66 -124.19 -87.38
N SER A 472 75.23 -125.14 -88.14
CA SER A 472 76.45 -124.92 -88.94
C SER A 472 77.65 -124.35 -88.17
N ASN A 473 77.91 -124.89 -86.97
CA ASN A 473 79.04 -124.58 -86.10
C ASN A 473 79.03 -123.21 -85.34
N SER A 474 77.89 -122.56 -85.03
CA SER A 474 77.85 -121.33 -84.19
C SER A 474 76.64 -121.21 -83.23
N MET A 475 76.76 -120.45 -82.12
CA MET A 475 75.71 -120.22 -81.09
C MET A 475 75.72 -118.77 -80.55
N THR A 476 74.57 -118.24 -80.10
CA THR A 476 74.43 -116.87 -79.55
C THR A 476 73.73 -116.83 -78.19
N ILE A 477 74.16 -115.95 -77.27
CA ILE A 477 73.56 -115.69 -75.93
C ILE A 477 73.12 -114.22 -75.81
N TYR A 478 71.97 -113.94 -75.17
CA TYR A 478 71.37 -112.62 -74.91
C TYR A 478 71.17 -112.33 -73.40
N VAL A 479 71.37 -111.08 -72.96
CA VAL A 479 71.15 -110.59 -71.58
C VAL A 479 70.37 -109.26 -71.55
N SER A 480 69.59 -108.94 -70.50
CA SER A 480 68.80 -107.70 -70.38
C SER A 480 68.57 -107.18 -68.94
N CYS A 481 68.19 -105.89 -68.77
CA CYS A 481 67.87 -105.21 -67.49
C CYS A 481 66.52 -104.45 -67.52
N SER A 482 65.82 -104.33 -66.38
CA SER A 482 64.49 -103.70 -66.23
C SER A 482 64.48 -102.16 -66.25
N ILE A 483 65.61 -101.53 -65.97
CA ILE A 483 65.79 -100.07 -66.04
C ILE A 483 67.14 -99.78 -66.70
N ALA A 484 67.26 -98.69 -67.46
CA ALA A 484 68.54 -98.33 -68.06
C ALA A 484 69.56 -97.92 -66.97
N SER A 485 69.14 -97.21 -65.92
CA SER A 485 70.04 -96.69 -64.89
C SER A 485 70.61 -97.80 -63.99
N HIS A 486 71.61 -98.51 -64.49
CA HIS A 486 72.32 -99.58 -63.80
C HIS A 486 73.82 -99.57 -64.17
N PRO A 487 74.71 -100.02 -63.27
CA PRO A 487 76.14 -100.16 -63.58
C PRO A 487 76.38 -101.30 -64.59
N ALA A 488 77.50 -101.29 -65.32
CA ALA A 488 77.82 -102.36 -66.26
C ALA A 488 77.88 -103.73 -65.53
N VAL A 489 77.22 -104.75 -66.07
CA VAL A 489 77.16 -106.10 -65.48
C VAL A 489 77.70 -107.11 -66.46
N THR A 490 78.65 -107.94 -66.00
CA THR A 490 79.22 -109.04 -66.78
C THR A 490 78.51 -110.34 -66.44
N PHE A 491 78.01 -111.03 -67.47
CA PHE A 491 77.40 -112.35 -67.39
C PHE A 491 78.38 -113.38 -67.95
N ASN A 492 78.76 -114.38 -67.14
CA ASN A 492 79.69 -115.43 -67.54
C ASN A 492 78.91 -116.72 -67.81
N PHE A 493 79.12 -117.34 -68.96
CA PHE A 493 78.40 -118.53 -69.40
C PHE A 493 79.36 -119.70 -69.63
N THR A 494 78.98 -120.88 -69.17
CA THR A 494 79.63 -122.15 -69.52
C THR A 494 78.76 -122.90 -70.52
N VAL A 495 79.36 -123.35 -71.62
CA VAL A 495 78.71 -124.07 -72.72
C VAL A 495 79.34 -125.44 -72.87
N ASN A 496 78.58 -126.50 -72.60
CA ASN A 496 79.02 -127.89 -72.72
C ASN A 496 78.43 -128.52 -73.98
N TYR A 497 79.26 -129.17 -74.80
CA TYR A 497 78.86 -129.81 -76.07
C TYR A 497 79.76 -131.02 -76.41
N THR A 498 79.37 -131.85 -77.39
CA THR A 498 80.20 -132.98 -77.87
C THR A 498 80.86 -132.65 -79.21
N ASN A 499 82.17 -132.83 -79.35
CA ASN A 499 82.93 -132.47 -80.55
C ASN A 499 82.90 -133.55 -81.65
N LYS A 500 83.37 -133.24 -82.87
CA LYS A 500 83.44 -134.18 -84.02
C LYS A 500 84.26 -135.48 -83.78
N GLY A 501 85.10 -135.52 -82.75
CA GLY A 501 85.85 -136.72 -82.34
C GLY A 501 85.13 -137.58 -81.30
N ASN A 502 83.82 -137.33 -81.07
CA ASN A 502 83.00 -137.97 -80.04
C ASN A 502 83.54 -137.80 -78.61
N LYS A 503 84.22 -136.67 -78.33
CA LYS A 503 84.67 -136.28 -76.98
C LYS A 503 83.89 -135.08 -76.48
N ALA A 504 83.58 -135.07 -75.19
CA ALA A 504 83.01 -133.90 -74.53
C ALA A 504 83.97 -132.70 -74.61
N ALA A 505 83.42 -131.53 -74.89
CA ALA A 505 84.11 -130.25 -74.97
C ALA A 505 83.32 -129.18 -74.21
N THR A 506 84.04 -128.25 -73.59
CA THR A 506 83.46 -127.13 -72.84
C THR A 506 84.05 -125.84 -73.37
N LEU A 507 83.20 -124.84 -73.59
CA LEU A 507 83.58 -123.48 -73.93
C LEU A 507 83.05 -122.53 -72.86
N LYS A 508 83.85 -121.56 -72.44
CA LYS A 508 83.40 -120.47 -71.56
C LYS A 508 83.28 -119.19 -72.37
N GLN A 509 82.18 -118.46 -72.19
CA GLN A 509 81.98 -117.17 -72.82
C GLN A 509 81.34 -116.14 -71.91
N SER A 510 81.81 -114.89 -72.02
CA SER A 510 81.36 -113.79 -71.18
C SER A 510 80.81 -112.65 -72.02
N ILE A 511 79.65 -112.12 -71.62
CA ILE A 511 79.02 -110.95 -72.23
C ILE A 511 78.83 -109.86 -71.17
N VAL A 512 79.21 -108.64 -71.51
CA VAL A 512 78.95 -107.46 -70.67
C VAL A 512 77.69 -106.79 -71.18
N LEU A 513 76.70 -106.59 -70.30
CA LEU A 513 75.65 -105.60 -70.50
C LEU A 513 76.20 -104.24 -70.05
N PRO A 514 76.56 -103.34 -70.97
CA PRO A 514 77.19 -102.07 -70.60
C PRO A 514 76.26 -101.24 -69.72
N ALA A 515 76.83 -100.36 -68.90
CA ALA A 515 76.05 -99.43 -68.09
C ALA A 515 75.07 -98.67 -68.99
N ASN A 516 73.84 -98.48 -68.52
CA ASN A 516 72.82 -97.75 -69.27
C ASN A 516 72.28 -98.45 -70.53
N GLN A 517 72.40 -99.78 -70.63
CA GLN A 517 71.85 -100.54 -71.74
C GLN A 517 70.85 -101.60 -71.30
N LEU A 518 69.72 -101.66 -71.99
CA LEU A 518 68.65 -102.59 -71.65
C LEU A 518 68.93 -104.02 -72.13
N SER A 519 69.80 -104.25 -73.12
CA SER A 519 70.11 -105.59 -73.62
C SER A 519 71.46 -105.71 -74.35
N GLY A 520 72.05 -106.91 -74.40
CA GLY A 520 73.27 -107.24 -75.18
C GLY A 520 73.27 -108.70 -75.69
N SER A 521 74.04 -109.01 -76.74
CA SER A 521 74.21 -110.37 -77.29
C SER A 521 75.65 -110.75 -77.70
N LEU A 522 76.02 -112.04 -77.64
CA LEU A 522 77.35 -112.56 -78.00
C LEU A 522 77.24 -113.87 -78.81
N THR A 523 77.86 -113.92 -80.00
CA THR A 523 77.90 -115.09 -80.90
C THR A 523 79.30 -115.71 -80.96
N PHE A 524 79.40 -117.04 -80.93
CA PHE A 524 80.68 -117.76 -80.97
C PHE A 524 80.57 -119.13 -81.65
N ALA A 525 81.69 -119.64 -82.16
CA ALA A 525 81.75 -120.88 -82.91
C ALA A 525 81.84 -122.12 -81.99
N ILE A 526 81.12 -123.18 -82.36
CA ILE A 526 81.14 -124.47 -81.66
C ILE A 526 81.26 -125.59 -82.71
N VAL A 527 82.36 -126.36 -82.73
CA VAL A 527 82.57 -127.44 -83.72
C VAL A 527 81.99 -128.76 -83.20
N SER A 528 80.67 -128.91 -83.24
CA SER A 528 79.94 -130.08 -82.74
C SER A 528 79.67 -131.13 -83.84
N LEU A 529 79.40 -132.36 -83.42
CA LEU A 529 78.92 -133.43 -84.30
C LEU A 529 77.44 -133.16 -84.63
N ALA A 530 77.03 -133.22 -85.90
CA ALA A 530 75.67 -132.84 -86.28
C ALA A 530 74.63 -133.70 -85.52
N GLY A 531 73.75 -133.05 -84.74
CA GLY A 531 72.73 -133.70 -83.91
C GLY A 531 73.08 -133.89 -82.42
N SER A 532 74.20 -133.35 -81.90
CA SER A 532 74.54 -133.43 -80.47
C SER A 532 73.96 -132.29 -79.63
N GLU A 533 73.49 -132.60 -78.42
CA GLU A 533 72.90 -131.66 -77.44
C GLU A 533 73.92 -130.64 -76.88
N VAL A 534 73.50 -129.38 -76.67
CA VAL A 534 74.32 -128.28 -76.12
C VAL A 534 73.63 -127.69 -74.89
N ALA A 535 74.35 -127.58 -73.78
CA ALA A 535 73.84 -127.01 -72.53
C ALA A 535 74.59 -125.71 -72.18
N VAL A 536 73.84 -124.63 -71.93
CA VAL A 536 74.36 -123.31 -71.53
C VAL A 536 73.89 -122.98 -70.11
N SER A 537 74.82 -122.66 -69.23
CA SER A 537 74.54 -122.22 -67.86
C SER A 537 75.21 -120.87 -67.59
N LEU A 538 74.48 -119.94 -66.95
CA LEU A 538 75.08 -118.73 -66.38
C LEU A 538 75.84 -119.13 -65.11
N ASP A 539 77.17 -118.97 -65.13
CA ASP A 539 78.01 -119.07 -63.95
C ASP A 539 77.61 -117.90 -63.03
N SER A 540 77.05 -118.23 -61.87
CA SER A 540 76.59 -117.27 -60.87
C SER A 540 77.70 -116.37 -60.33
#